data_AF-B2KD34-F1
#
_entry.id   AF-B2KD34-F1
#
_cell.length_a   1.000
_cell.length_b   1.000
_cell.length_c   1.000
_cell.angle_alpha   90.00
_cell.angle_beta   90.00
_cell.angle_gamma   90.00
#
_symmetry.space_group_name_H-M   'P 1'
#
loop_
_entity.id
_entity.type
_entity.pdbx_description
1 polymer ?
#
loop_
_entity_poly.entity_id
_entity_poly.type
_entity_poly.pdbx_seq_one_letter_code
_entity_poly.pdbx_strand_id
1 'polypeptide(L)'
;MENIKLKNLTLIMAVLISVLSFSYIAQSVELQALTPRQQSIAKIAALTAVGDLDKLNKALHEGLDNKLTINEIKEVLIQMYAYSGFPRSLNAINTFIGVLEDRKAKGIKDVLGPEAKAVSSSKSKFDTGAENLAKLTGAKTVTKNTSAYALFAPASHHIWESLRLLWF
;
A
#
# COMPACT_ATOMS: atom_id res chain seq x y z
N MET A 1 -20.49 -41.30 48.97
CA MET A 1 -21.08 -40.75 47.72
C MET A 1 -20.95 -39.24 47.59
N GLU A 2 -20.98 -38.48 48.68
CA GLU A 2 -20.94 -37.00 48.66
C GLU A 2 -19.64 -36.40 48.10
N ASN A 3 -18.48 -36.95 48.48
CA ASN A 3 -17.17 -36.52 47.97
C ASN A 3 -16.97 -36.74 46.46
N ILE A 4 -17.70 -37.69 45.85
CA ILE A 4 -17.63 -37.96 44.41
C ILE A 4 -18.43 -36.90 43.64
N LYS A 5 -19.60 -36.50 44.18
CA LYS A 5 -20.40 -35.40 43.61
C LYS A 5 -19.66 -34.07 43.69
N LEU A 6 -18.97 -33.79 44.80
CA LEU A 6 -18.21 -32.56 44.99
C LEU A 6 -17.00 -32.45 44.03
N LYS A 7 -16.25 -33.56 43.83
CA LYS A 7 -15.14 -33.60 42.86
C LYS A 7 -15.61 -33.44 41.41
N ASN A 8 -16.76 -34.03 41.06
CA ASN A 8 -17.32 -33.85 39.71
C ASN A 8 -17.81 -32.41 39.50
N LEU A 9 -18.35 -31.75 40.53
CA LEU A 9 -18.77 -30.36 40.46
C LEU A 9 -17.59 -29.39 40.32
N THR A 10 -16.49 -29.61 41.06
CA THR A 10 -15.28 -28.77 40.91
C THR A 10 -14.60 -28.98 39.56
N LEU A 11 -14.63 -30.20 39.02
CA LEU A 11 -14.13 -30.49 37.67
C LEU A 11 -14.95 -29.74 36.60
N ILE A 12 -16.29 -29.74 36.71
CA ILE A 12 -17.17 -29.03 35.77
C ILE A 12 -16.93 -27.52 35.84
N MET A 13 -16.77 -26.95 37.04
CA MET A 13 -16.46 -25.53 37.20
C MET A 13 -15.09 -25.16 36.62
N ALA A 14 -14.07 -25.99 36.80
CA ALA A 14 -12.74 -25.75 36.21
C ALA A 14 -12.76 -25.78 34.68
N VAL A 15 -13.55 -26.69 34.08
CA VAL A 15 -13.76 -26.74 32.63
C VAL A 15 -14.54 -25.52 32.12
N LEU A 16 -15.57 -25.07 32.85
CA LEU A 16 -16.30 -23.85 32.51
C LEU A 16 -15.40 -22.60 32.55
N ILE A 17 -14.56 -22.48 33.57
CA ILE A 17 -13.62 -21.36 33.72
C ILE A 17 -12.56 -21.38 32.61
N SER A 18 -12.07 -22.55 32.20
CA SER A 18 -11.09 -22.66 31.13
C SER A 18 -11.69 -22.34 29.75
N VAL A 19 -12.92 -22.76 29.46
CA VAL A 19 -13.65 -22.42 28.23
C VAL A 19 -13.97 -20.92 28.15
N LEU A 20 -14.38 -20.31 29.27
CA LEU A 20 -14.61 -18.88 29.34
C LEU A 20 -13.30 -18.10 29.12
N SER A 21 -12.21 -18.50 29.76
CA SER A 21 -10.90 -17.86 29.61
C SER A 21 -10.35 -17.93 28.17
N PHE A 22 -10.60 -19.05 27.47
CA PHE A 22 -10.23 -19.19 26.05
C PHE A 22 -10.98 -18.22 25.13
N SER A 23 -12.25 -17.93 25.45
CA SER A 23 -13.07 -16.98 24.68
C SER A 23 -12.62 -15.53 24.88
N TYR A 24 -12.12 -15.18 26.08
CA TYR A 24 -11.54 -13.85 26.34
C TYR A 24 -10.25 -13.60 25.55
N ILE A 25 -9.35 -14.58 25.45
CA ILE A 25 -8.09 -14.45 24.69
C ILE A 25 -8.36 -14.29 23.18
N ALA A 26 -9.41 -14.94 22.65
CA ALA A 26 -9.83 -14.77 21.27
C ALA A 26 -10.38 -13.36 20.98
N GLN A 27 -11.01 -12.72 21.97
CA GLN A 27 -11.55 -11.35 21.87
C GLN A 27 -10.47 -10.26 22.01
N SER A 28 -9.28 -10.56 22.54
CA SER A 28 -8.23 -9.56 22.86
C SER A 28 -7.23 -9.32 21.74
N VAL A 29 -7.36 -9.95 20.58
CA VAL A 29 -6.58 -9.56 19.39
C VAL A 29 -7.29 -8.37 18.76
N GLU A 30 -6.97 -7.17 19.26
CA GLU A 30 -7.35 -5.91 18.63
C GLU A 30 -6.58 -5.75 17.31
N LEU A 31 -7.02 -6.46 16.25
CA LEU A 31 -6.59 -6.14 14.89
C LEU A 31 -7.10 -4.74 14.59
N GLN A 32 -6.21 -3.74 14.61
CA GLN A 32 -6.53 -2.40 14.14
C GLN A 32 -7.06 -2.49 12.71
N ALA A 33 -8.37 -2.33 12.57
CA ALA A 33 -9.04 -2.44 11.30
C ALA A 33 -8.60 -1.28 10.40
N LEU A 34 -8.21 -1.60 9.17
CA LEU A 34 -7.91 -0.58 8.16
C LEU A 34 -9.15 0.28 7.91
N THR A 35 -8.95 1.58 7.79
CA THR A 35 -10.02 2.50 7.37
C THR A 35 -10.49 2.16 5.94
N PRO A 36 -11.73 2.49 5.55
CA PRO A 36 -12.22 2.26 4.19
C PRO A 36 -11.30 2.83 3.10
N ARG A 37 -10.68 3.99 3.39
CA ARG A 37 -9.70 4.62 2.52
C ARG A 37 -8.43 3.77 2.36
N GLN A 38 -7.89 3.25 3.46
CA GLN A 38 -6.72 2.35 3.42
C GLN A 38 -7.03 1.02 2.73
N GLN A 39 -8.21 0.45 2.98
CA GLN A 39 -8.66 -0.77 2.31
C GLN A 39 -8.77 -0.55 0.79
N SER A 40 -9.27 0.60 0.36
CA SER A 40 -9.39 0.96 -1.06
C SER A 40 -8.02 1.05 -1.74
N ILE A 41 -7.02 1.66 -1.09
CA ILE A 41 -5.64 1.71 -1.58
C ILE A 41 -5.10 0.29 -1.79
N ALA A 42 -5.22 -0.57 -0.78
CA ALA A 42 -4.74 -1.94 -0.85
C ALA A 42 -5.45 -2.74 -1.96
N LYS A 43 -6.77 -2.59 -2.09
CA LYS A 43 -7.58 -3.26 -3.12
C LYS A 43 -7.20 -2.81 -4.53
N ILE A 44 -7.06 -1.51 -4.77
CA ILE A 44 -6.63 -0.95 -6.07
C ILE A 44 -5.22 -1.46 -6.43
N ALA A 45 -4.27 -1.41 -5.50
CA ALA A 45 -2.91 -1.89 -5.72
C ALA A 45 -2.88 -3.40 -6.04
N ALA A 46 -3.62 -4.21 -5.28
CA ALA A 46 -3.70 -5.66 -5.49
C ALA A 46 -4.31 -6.01 -6.85
N LEU A 47 -5.43 -5.37 -7.24
CA LEU A 47 -6.08 -5.61 -8.52
C LEU A 47 -5.24 -5.12 -9.69
N THR A 48 -4.51 -4.02 -9.53
CA THR A 48 -3.50 -3.56 -10.50
C THR A 48 -2.38 -4.59 -10.66
N ALA A 49 -1.87 -5.12 -9.55
CA ALA A 49 -0.81 -6.13 -9.57
C ALA A 49 -1.26 -7.42 -10.25
N VAL A 50 -2.52 -7.85 -10.04
CA VAL A 50 -3.10 -9.04 -10.68
C VAL A 50 -3.44 -8.78 -12.15
N GLY A 51 -3.86 -7.56 -12.50
CA GLY A 51 -4.32 -7.19 -13.84
C GLY A 51 -5.81 -7.48 -14.10
N ASP A 52 -6.62 -7.61 -13.05
CA ASP A 52 -8.07 -7.84 -13.17
C ASP A 52 -8.81 -6.49 -13.35
N LEU A 53 -8.94 -6.04 -14.60
CA LEU A 53 -9.42 -4.71 -14.94
C LEU A 53 -10.92 -4.49 -14.60
N ASP A 54 -11.74 -5.54 -14.70
CA ASP A 54 -13.17 -5.44 -14.40
C ASP A 54 -13.42 -5.19 -12.91
N LYS A 55 -12.68 -5.91 -12.05
CA LYS A 55 -12.74 -5.65 -10.61
C LYS A 55 -12.04 -4.35 -10.24
N LEU A 56 -10.96 -4.00 -10.93
CA LEU A 56 -10.25 -2.73 -10.71
C LEU A 56 -11.16 -1.54 -10.99
N ASN A 57 -11.92 -1.54 -12.09
CA ASN A 57 -12.87 -0.48 -12.42
C ASN A 57 -13.83 -0.21 -11.25
N LYS A 58 -14.43 -1.26 -10.69
CA LYS A 58 -15.31 -1.15 -9.50
C LYS A 58 -14.56 -0.61 -8.28
N ALA A 59 -13.37 -1.13 -8.02
CA ALA A 59 -12.55 -0.69 -6.89
C ALA A 59 -12.12 0.78 -6.99
N LEU A 60 -11.94 1.31 -8.20
CA LEU A 60 -11.60 2.72 -8.43
C LEU A 60 -12.80 3.64 -8.14
N HIS A 61 -14.03 3.25 -8.54
CA HIS A 61 -15.24 3.95 -8.11
C HIS A 61 -15.38 3.95 -6.58
N GLU A 62 -15.26 2.77 -5.96
CA GLU A 62 -15.33 2.64 -4.50
C GLU A 62 -14.26 3.48 -3.80
N GLY A 63 -13.04 3.55 -4.37
CA GLY A 63 -11.95 4.35 -3.82
C GLY A 63 -12.29 5.83 -3.74
N LEU A 64 -12.84 6.39 -4.83
CA LEU A 64 -13.30 7.78 -4.87
C LEU A 64 -14.47 8.02 -3.91
N ASP A 65 -15.40 7.07 -3.80
CA ASP A 65 -16.52 7.16 -2.86
C ASP A 65 -16.05 7.12 -1.39
N ASN A 66 -14.99 6.33 -1.13
CA ASN A 66 -14.26 6.27 0.14
C ASN A 66 -13.28 7.45 0.36
N LYS A 67 -13.47 8.55 -0.37
CA LYS A 67 -12.75 9.82 -0.22
C LYS A 67 -11.26 9.76 -0.55
N LEU A 68 -10.82 8.80 -1.38
CA LEU A 68 -9.55 8.97 -2.08
C LEU A 68 -9.67 10.11 -3.08
N THR A 69 -8.60 10.89 -3.19
CA THR A 69 -8.50 11.93 -4.22
C THR A 69 -7.95 11.34 -5.52
N ILE A 70 -8.16 12.06 -6.62
CA ILE A 70 -7.67 11.66 -7.94
C ILE A 70 -6.15 11.46 -7.91
N ASN A 71 -5.42 12.40 -7.32
CA ASN A 71 -3.96 12.36 -7.27
C ASN A 71 -3.44 11.23 -6.38
N GLU A 72 -4.13 10.90 -5.29
CA GLU A 72 -3.75 9.74 -4.47
C GLU A 72 -3.88 8.42 -5.24
N ILE A 73 -4.95 8.25 -6.02
CA ILE A 73 -5.10 7.07 -6.88
C ILE A 73 -4.04 7.07 -7.98
N LYS A 74 -3.76 8.21 -8.63
CA LYS A 74 -2.68 8.33 -9.62
C LYS A 74 -1.34 7.88 -9.04
N GLU A 75 -0.98 8.33 -7.85
CA GLU A 75 0.27 7.94 -7.18
C GLU A 75 0.32 6.43 -6.92
N VAL A 76 -0.78 5.80 -6.49
CA VAL A 76 -0.82 4.34 -6.35
C VAL A 76 -0.53 3.66 -7.69
N LEU A 77 -1.22 4.06 -8.75
CA LEU A 77 -1.07 3.42 -10.07
C LEU A 77 0.32 3.63 -10.69
N ILE A 78 0.90 4.83 -10.51
CA ILE A 78 2.27 5.14 -10.95
C ILE A 78 3.28 4.35 -10.12
N GLN A 79 3.11 4.26 -8.80
CA GLN A 79 3.99 3.45 -7.95
C GLN A 79 3.97 1.98 -8.37
N MET A 80 2.81 1.47 -8.80
CA MET A 80 2.69 0.09 -9.30
C MET A 80 3.54 -0.18 -10.55
N TYR A 81 4.01 0.84 -11.29
CA TYR A 81 4.97 0.65 -12.39
C TYR A 81 6.22 -0.10 -11.94
N ALA A 82 6.81 0.32 -10.81
CA ALA A 82 8.03 -0.25 -10.30
C ALA A 82 7.84 -1.67 -9.74
N TYR A 83 6.63 -2.01 -9.28
CA TYR A 83 6.35 -3.26 -8.57
C TYR A 83 5.59 -4.31 -9.39
N SER A 84 4.85 -3.90 -10.42
CA SER A 84 4.04 -4.78 -11.28
C SER A 84 4.36 -4.67 -12.77
N GLY A 85 5.31 -3.80 -13.13
CA GLY A 85 5.77 -3.58 -14.49
C GLY A 85 4.90 -2.63 -15.29
N PHE A 86 5.45 -2.18 -16.42
CA PHE A 86 4.82 -1.19 -17.30
C PHE A 86 3.42 -1.57 -17.80
N PRO A 87 3.20 -2.79 -18.36
CA PRO A 87 1.91 -3.10 -18.98
C PRO A 87 0.74 -3.05 -17.99
N ARG A 88 0.95 -3.55 -16.77
CA ARG A 88 -0.12 -3.63 -15.75
C ARG A 88 -0.46 -2.25 -15.19
N SER A 89 0.54 -1.45 -14.84
CA SER A 89 0.34 -0.08 -14.38
C SER A 89 -0.33 0.78 -15.45
N LEU A 90 0.11 0.70 -16.71
CA LEU A 90 -0.47 1.49 -17.80
C LEU A 90 -1.94 1.12 -18.08
N ASN A 91 -2.26 -0.18 -18.09
CA ASN A 91 -3.64 -0.63 -18.25
C ASN A 91 -4.54 -0.11 -17.11
N ALA A 92 -4.05 -0.15 -15.87
CA ALA A 92 -4.77 0.37 -14.72
C ALA A 92 -4.99 1.89 -14.79
N ILE A 93 -4.00 2.65 -15.28
CA ILE A 93 -4.14 4.09 -15.54
C ILE A 93 -5.24 4.35 -16.57
N ASN A 94 -5.26 3.62 -17.68
CA ASN A 94 -6.31 3.76 -18.69
C ASN A 94 -7.71 3.41 -18.14
N THR A 95 -7.81 2.37 -17.30
CA THR A 95 -9.06 2.05 -16.60
C THR A 95 -9.50 3.21 -15.70
N PHE A 96 -8.56 3.85 -15.00
CA PHE A 96 -8.89 4.98 -14.13
C PHE A 96 -9.32 6.23 -14.90
N ILE A 97 -8.74 6.49 -16.08
CA ILE A 97 -9.20 7.54 -16.98
C ILE A 97 -10.68 7.32 -17.34
N GLY A 98 -11.07 6.10 -17.75
CA GLY A 98 -12.45 5.77 -18.05
C GLY A 98 -13.40 5.97 -16.85
N VAL A 99 -12.97 5.59 -15.64
CA VAL A 99 -13.75 5.82 -14.41
C VAL A 99 -14.00 7.32 -14.17
N LEU A 100 -13.00 8.18 -14.39
CA LEU A 100 -13.17 9.63 -14.23
C LEU A 100 -14.11 10.22 -15.28
N GLU A 101 -14.03 9.74 -16.52
CA GLU A 101 -14.95 10.13 -17.60
C GLU A 101 -16.40 9.73 -17.28
N ASP A 102 -16.61 8.49 -16.82
CA ASP A 102 -17.92 7.98 -16.42
C ASP A 102 -18.52 8.79 -15.27
N ARG A 103 -17.70 9.13 -14.26
CA ARG A 103 -18.14 9.93 -13.11
C ARG A 103 -18.47 11.36 -13.53
N LYS A 104 -17.66 11.96 -14.40
CA LYS A 104 -17.91 13.28 -14.97
C LYS A 104 -19.20 13.30 -15.79
N ALA A 105 -19.46 12.27 -16.60
CA ALA A 105 -20.70 12.14 -17.38
C ALA A 105 -21.94 12.03 -16.48
N LYS A 106 -21.80 11.43 -15.29
CA LYS A 106 -22.84 11.38 -14.24
C LYS A 106 -22.95 12.67 -13.41
N GLY A 107 -22.18 13.70 -13.73
CA GLY A 107 -22.16 14.98 -13.01
C GLY A 107 -21.45 14.92 -11.64
N ILE A 108 -20.73 13.84 -11.35
CA ILE A 108 -19.97 13.69 -10.10
C ILE A 108 -18.65 14.45 -10.25
N LYS A 109 -18.34 15.31 -9.26
CA LYS A 109 -17.08 16.06 -9.18
C LYS A 109 -16.18 15.46 -8.10
N ASP A 110 -15.16 14.74 -8.53
CA ASP A 110 -14.15 14.17 -7.64
C ASP A 110 -13.09 15.20 -7.23
N VAL A 111 -12.51 15.00 -6.04
CA VAL A 111 -11.49 15.90 -5.49
C VAL A 111 -10.14 15.59 -6.13
N LEU A 112 -9.47 16.59 -6.70
CA LEU A 112 -8.16 16.41 -7.34
C LEU A 112 -7.10 15.93 -6.36
N GLY A 113 -7.03 16.55 -5.19
CA GLY A 113 -6.03 16.25 -4.15
C GLY A 113 -4.71 17.00 -4.34
N PRO A 114 -3.73 16.76 -3.45
CA PRO A 114 -2.44 17.44 -3.49
C PRO A 114 -1.66 17.08 -4.76
N GLU A 115 -0.97 18.05 -5.35
CA GLU A 115 -0.01 17.80 -6.43
C GLU A 115 1.40 17.54 -5.89
N ALA A 116 2.22 16.87 -6.70
CA ALA A 116 3.63 16.66 -6.41
C ALA A 116 4.33 18.01 -6.25
N LYS A 117 5.07 18.17 -5.15
CA LYS A 117 5.86 19.39 -4.92
C LYS A 117 7.14 19.34 -5.75
N ALA A 118 7.48 20.44 -6.39
CA ALA A 118 8.76 20.60 -7.07
C ALA A 118 9.91 20.44 -6.06
N VAL A 119 10.92 19.65 -6.41
CA VAL A 119 12.14 19.50 -5.60
C VAL A 119 13.02 20.72 -5.84
N SER A 120 13.07 21.64 -4.88
CA SER A 120 13.82 22.90 -4.97
C SER A 120 15.25 22.82 -4.40
N SER A 121 15.82 21.62 -4.23
CA SER A 121 17.16 21.51 -3.65
C SER A 121 18.25 21.83 -4.67
N SER A 122 19.20 22.70 -4.28
CA SER A 122 20.45 22.93 -5.01
C SER A 122 21.46 21.80 -4.85
N LYS A 123 21.14 20.80 -4.01
CA LYS A 123 21.97 19.62 -3.73
C LYS A 123 21.87 18.60 -4.85
N SER A 124 22.89 17.75 -4.98
CA SER A 124 22.81 16.58 -5.85
C SER A 124 21.63 15.67 -5.45
N LYS A 125 21.04 15.01 -6.45
CA LYS A 125 19.94 14.05 -6.25
C LYS A 125 20.37 12.87 -5.40
N PHE A 126 21.61 12.43 -5.59
CA PHE A 126 22.17 11.34 -4.81
C PHE A 126 22.23 11.73 -3.32
N ASP A 127 22.75 12.92 -3.01
CA ASP A 127 22.88 13.39 -1.63
C ASP A 127 21.52 13.60 -0.98
N THR A 128 20.56 14.17 -1.72
CA THR A 128 19.18 14.32 -1.26
C THR A 128 18.53 12.96 -0.98
N GLY A 129 18.74 11.97 -1.87
CA GLY A 129 18.27 10.61 -1.70
C GLY A 129 18.93 9.88 -0.53
N ALA A 130 20.23 10.05 -0.33
CA ALA A 130 20.99 9.47 0.77
C ALA A 130 20.58 10.04 2.13
N GLU A 131 20.33 11.36 2.22
CA GLU A 131 19.81 12.03 3.41
C GLU A 131 18.40 11.51 3.77
N ASN A 132 17.49 11.41 2.79
CA ASN A 132 16.16 10.86 3.01
C ASN A 132 16.23 9.37 3.38
N LEU A 133 17.11 8.63 2.70
CA LEU A 133 17.66 7.32 3.02
C LEU A 133 17.86 7.11 4.53
N ALA A 134 18.84 7.86 5.03
CA ALA A 134 19.29 7.85 6.41
C ALA A 134 18.15 8.16 7.38
N LYS A 135 17.33 9.19 7.07
CA LYS A 135 16.19 9.58 7.91
C LYS A 135 15.13 8.48 8.02
N LEU A 136 14.75 7.86 6.91
CA LEU A 136 13.69 6.84 6.87
C LEU A 136 14.13 5.51 7.51
N THR A 137 15.40 5.17 7.39
CA THR A 137 15.96 3.91 7.90
C THR A 137 16.55 4.01 9.30
N GLY A 138 16.74 5.23 9.82
CA GLY A 138 17.46 5.48 11.07
C GLY A 138 18.98 5.27 10.95
N ALA A 139 19.52 5.09 9.74
CA ALA A 139 20.95 4.91 9.52
C ALA A 139 21.72 6.23 9.73
N LYS A 140 22.94 6.15 10.30
CA LYS A 140 23.77 7.33 10.56
C LYS A 140 24.33 7.98 9.28
N THR A 141 24.67 7.18 8.29
CA THR A 141 25.15 7.62 6.97
C THR A 141 24.76 6.60 5.90
N VAL A 142 24.33 7.07 4.74
CA VAL A 142 24.13 6.24 3.54
C VAL A 142 25.28 6.57 2.59
N THR A 143 26.21 5.63 2.42
CA THR A 143 27.36 5.79 1.53
C THR A 143 27.01 5.37 0.11
N LYS A 144 27.83 5.80 -0.86
CA LYS A 144 27.72 5.35 -2.25
C LYS A 144 27.83 3.83 -2.29
N ASN A 145 26.79 3.19 -2.81
CA ASN A 145 26.60 1.76 -2.74
C ASN A 145 27.70 1.00 -3.50
N THR A 146 28.51 0.22 -2.79
CA THR A 146 29.58 -0.66 -3.32
C THR A 146 29.20 -2.15 -3.35
N SER A 147 27.91 -2.47 -3.14
CA SER A 147 27.44 -3.85 -3.18
C SER A 147 27.73 -4.53 -4.52
N ALA A 148 27.84 -5.86 -4.48
CA ALA A 148 28.13 -6.67 -5.67
C ALA A 148 27.14 -6.44 -6.82
N TYR A 149 25.86 -6.16 -6.55
CA TYR A 149 24.90 -5.84 -7.61
C TYR A 149 25.17 -4.49 -8.28
N ALA A 150 25.59 -3.48 -7.50
CA ALA A 150 25.94 -2.17 -8.03
C ALA A 150 27.19 -2.23 -8.91
N LEU A 151 28.14 -3.11 -8.56
CA LEU A 151 29.33 -3.40 -9.37
C LEU A 151 29.02 -4.28 -10.60
N PHE A 152 28.04 -5.17 -10.50
CA PHE A 152 27.60 -6.04 -11.60
C PHE A 152 26.88 -5.26 -12.71
N ALA A 153 26.08 -4.25 -12.35
CA ALA A 153 25.32 -3.42 -13.29
C ALA A 153 25.70 -1.93 -13.21
N PRO A 154 26.96 -1.55 -13.53
CA PRO A 154 27.41 -0.17 -13.44
C PRO A 154 26.68 0.73 -14.45
N ALA A 155 26.25 0.16 -15.58
CA ALA A 155 25.46 0.82 -16.62
C ALA A 155 24.04 1.18 -16.18
N SER A 156 23.50 0.60 -15.09
CA SER A 156 22.17 0.98 -14.59
C SER A 156 22.09 2.49 -14.34
N HIS A 157 23.14 3.08 -13.75
CA HIS A 157 23.24 4.52 -13.53
C HIS A 157 23.10 5.32 -14.84
N HIS A 158 23.83 4.92 -15.88
CA HIS A 158 23.75 5.53 -17.21
C HIS A 158 22.40 5.30 -17.89
N ILE A 159 21.80 4.12 -17.74
CA ILE A 159 20.49 3.79 -18.33
C ILE A 159 19.38 4.65 -17.71
N TRP A 160 19.40 4.88 -16.41
CA TRP A 160 18.45 5.78 -15.73
C TRP A 160 18.63 7.26 -16.14
N GLU A 161 19.87 7.66 -16.44
CA GLU A 161 20.18 8.98 -17.03
C GLU A 161 19.70 9.11 -18.48
N SER A 162 19.83 8.06 -19.28
CA SER A 162 19.37 8.02 -20.68
C SER A 162 17.85 7.95 -20.79
N LEU A 163 17.20 7.14 -19.94
CA LEU A 163 15.72 7.04 -19.87
C LEU A 163 15.07 8.36 -19.46
N ARG A 164 15.81 9.22 -18.72
CA ARG A 164 15.39 10.59 -18.39
C ARG A 164 15.07 11.41 -19.64
N LEU A 165 15.87 11.25 -20.70
CA LEU A 165 15.75 12.01 -21.95
C LEU A 165 14.62 11.48 -22.85
N LEU A 166 14.13 10.27 -22.58
CA LEU A 166 13.03 9.66 -23.31
C LEU A 166 11.67 9.95 -22.68
N TRP A 167 11.62 10.49 -21.46
CA TRP A 167 10.39 10.71 -20.69
C TRP A 167 10.19 12.16 -20.21
N PHE A 168 10.90 13.13 -20.78
CA PHE A 168 10.62 14.57 -20.67
C PHE A 168 11.08 15.31 -21.93
#